data_AF-A0A7C8Q4P5-F1
#
_entry.id   AF-A0A7C8Q4P5-F1
#
_cell.length_a   1.000
_cell.length_b   1.000
_cell.length_c   1.000
_cell.angle_alpha   90.00
_cell.angle_beta   90.00
_cell.angle_gamma   90.00
#
_symmetry.space_group_name_H-M   'P 1'
#
loop_
_entity.id
_entity.type
_entity.pdbx_description
1 polymer ?
#
loop_
_entity_poly.entity_id
_entity_poly.type
_entity_poly.pdbx_seq_one_letter_code
_entity_poly.pdbx_strand_id
1 'polypeptide(L)'
;MARRIVRTATQLAVLSLLAFLLVYLLDTRYRVLPNAIHNRLPTHHDQQIITDIEIASCFKLISGCRKDSPWYRIEKDLYLEEHLVRHAFVHVIRKHEKELVGDEPVVLDIKVSRKQPAAVKDGEVWEQRAGGIWILRGKLRHNAVTAVEVLFGPDAEDPRLDWQIKDTPLRIGKEARLSVRIGSPDSTAEKHKKPKLRIGKSGKFKIIQVADLHLSTGVGDCRDEYPVVKDTKCEADPRTLEYVAKYLDEEKPDLAVLTGDQVNGESSPDAQTALFKMADLFIKRNIPYATIYGNHDDEGDLKRAELMKLTQTLPLSLSEPGPETVPGVGNYAMQIMSHKADHPAVTLYFLDSHSYTPDEKHYPGYDWIKPEQVKWFQDEHESLKPKIKQYSGIHLQMAFIHIPLPEYTHSKNPFVGQWREGVTAPRYNSNFSKALMDAGVGVVTCGHDHANDYCLLERQEGHPKLWMCYGGGAGFGGYGGYNNYIRRIRMFEIDAPSGRITTWKRTEAEDKGRLDEQIIVDSGKVQES
;
A
#
# COMPACT_ATOMS: atom_id res chain seq x y z
N MET A 1 -55.71 3.38 24.37
CA MET A 1 -54.41 2.72 24.63
C MET A 1 -53.48 2.71 23.41
N ALA A 2 -53.92 2.28 22.22
CA ALA A 2 -53.07 2.14 21.04
C ALA A 2 -52.27 3.40 20.62
N ARG A 3 -52.89 4.60 20.61
CA ARG A 3 -52.19 5.85 20.21
C ARG A 3 -51.03 6.23 21.13
N ARG A 4 -51.10 5.90 22.42
CA ARG A 4 -50.03 6.16 23.39
C ARG A 4 -48.85 5.21 23.18
N ILE A 5 -49.15 3.94 22.88
CA ILE A 5 -48.15 2.91 22.59
C ILE A 5 -47.39 3.25 21.30
N VAL A 6 -48.10 3.60 20.23
CA VAL A 6 -47.48 4.00 18.95
C VAL A 6 -46.58 5.21 19.14
N ARG A 7 -47.03 6.25 19.86
CA ARG A 7 -46.22 7.44 20.12
C ARG A 7 -44.94 7.11 20.90
N THR A 8 -45.05 6.30 21.94
CA THR A 8 -43.88 5.88 22.73
C THR A 8 -42.92 5.03 21.89
N ALA A 9 -43.42 4.13 21.05
CA ALA A 9 -42.60 3.33 20.15
C ALA A 9 -41.86 4.20 19.11
N THR A 10 -42.54 5.18 18.51
CA THR A 10 -41.91 6.13 17.57
C THR A 10 -40.86 6.98 18.26
N GLN A 11 -41.13 7.49 19.47
CA GLN A 11 -40.15 8.27 20.24
C GLN A 11 -38.91 7.45 20.60
N LEU A 12 -39.08 6.19 21.00
CA LEU A 12 -37.97 5.29 21.28
C LEU A 12 -37.16 4.99 20.01
N ALA A 13 -37.81 4.74 18.88
CA ALA A 13 -37.12 4.49 17.61
C ALA A 13 -36.27 5.69 17.16
N VAL A 14 -36.82 6.91 17.26
CA VAL A 14 -36.08 8.14 16.95
C VAL A 14 -34.91 8.35 17.91
N LEU A 15 -35.11 8.15 19.22
CA LEU A 15 -34.06 8.31 20.21
C LEU A 15 -32.92 7.30 20.00
N SER A 16 -33.26 6.03 19.73
CA SER A 16 -32.29 4.98 19.41
C SER A 16 -31.51 5.29 18.13
N LEU A 17 -32.16 5.81 17.10
CA LEU A 17 -31.50 6.23 15.86
C LEU A 17 -30.52 7.38 16.10
N LEU A 18 -30.91 8.39 16.87
CA LEU A 18 -30.05 9.52 17.23
C LEU A 18 -28.85 9.08 18.08
N ALA A 19 -29.08 8.20 19.06
CA ALA A 19 -28.01 7.62 19.88
C ALA A 19 -27.04 6.80 19.04
N PHE A 20 -27.54 5.99 18.11
CA PHE A 20 -26.72 5.23 17.17
C PHE A 20 -25.88 6.16 16.28
N LEU A 21 -26.49 7.20 15.70
CA LEU A 21 -25.78 8.19 14.88
C LEU A 21 -24.70 8.92 15.67
N LEU A 22 -24.97 9.28 16.93
CA LEU A 22 -23.98 9.91 17.80
C LEU A 22 -22.81 8.97 18.10
N VAL A 23 -23.09 7.71 18.45
CA VAL A 23 -22.04 6.71 18.69
C VAL A 23 -21.23 6.48 17.42
N TYR A 24 -21.88 6.39 16.25
CA TYR A 24 -21.21 6.27 14.95
C TYR A 24 -20.30 7.49 14.65
N LEU A 25 -20.78 8.71 14.87
CA LEU A 25 -20.00 9.94 14.67
C LEU A 25 -18.84 10.06 15.67
N LEU A 26 -19.04 9.64 16.91
CA LEU A 26 -17.98 9.62 17.92
C LEU A 26 -16.96 8.52 17.63
N ASP A 27 -17.39 7.35 17.14
CA ASP A 27 -16.49 6.25 16.86
C ASP A 27 -15.63 6.50 15.62
N THR A 28 -16.21 7.12 14.58
CA THR A 28 -15.47 7.55 13.39
C THR A 28 -14.37 8.58 13.69
N ARG A 29 -14.50 9.36 14.78
CA ARG A 29 -13.50 10.36 15.17
C ARG A 29 -12.60 9.95 16.34
N TYR A 30 -13.10 9.15 17.28
CA TYR A 30 -12.43 8.92 18.57
C TYR A 30 -12.34 7.43 18.96
N ARG A 31 -12.77 6.49 18.12
CA ARG A 31 -12.72 5.03 18.39
C ARG A 31 -13.29 4.64 19.75
N VAL A 32 -14.50 5.12 20.05
CA VAL A 32 -15.19 4.87 21.34
C VAL A 32 -15.80 3.48 21.46
N LEU A 33 -15.97 2.77 20.35
CA LEU A 33 -16.43 1.38 20.33
C LEU A 33 -15.31 0.40 20.66
N PRO A 34 -15.63 -0.77 21.25
CA PRO A 34 -14.63 -1.78 21.60
C PRO A 34 -13.78 -2.20 20.40
N ASN A 35 -12.49 -2.48 20.62
CA ASN A 35 -11.55 -2.93 19.57
C ASN A 35 -12.06 -4.11 18.72
N ALA A 36 -12.99 -4.91 19.24
CA ALA A 36 -13.67 -5.97 18.48
C ALA A 36 -14.44 -5.47 17.23
N ILE A 37 -14.71 -4.16 17.11
CA ILE A 37 -15.33 -3.51 15.94
C ILE A 37 -14.25 -2.90 15.01
N HIS A 38 -13.04 -2.66 15.53
CA HIS A 38 -11.92 -1.99 14.85
C HIS A 38 -10.83 -2.94 14.32
N ASN A 39 -11.01 -4.25 14.47
CA ASN A 39 -9.99 -5.25 14.16
C ASN A 39 -10.09 -5.76 12.72
N ARG A 40 -9.79 -4.91 11.73
CA ARG A 40 -9.40 -5.35 10.37
C ARG A 40 -7.89 -5.32 10.14
N LEU A 41 -7.15 -4.76 11.09
CA LEU A 41 -5.70 -4.61 10.98
C LEU A 41 -4.98 -5.60 11.90
N PRO A 42 -3.76 -6.04 11.53
CA PRO A 42 -2.89 -6.79 12.41
C PRO A 42 -2.76 -6.07 13.75
N THR A 43 -3.32 -6.67 14.78
CA THR A 43 -3.26 -6.10 16.11
C THR A 43 -1.91 -6.45 16.70
N HIS A 44 -1.06 -5.44 16.90
CA HIS A 44 0.19 -5.58 17.63
C HIS A 44 -0.14 -5.92 19.08
N HIS A 45 -0.17 -7.22 19.38
CA HIS A 45 -0.31 -7.73 20.73
C HIS A 45 1.07 -8.06 21.26
N ASP A 46 1.63 -7.12 22.01
CA ASP A 46 2.94 -7.28 22.64
C ASP A 46 2.85 -8.34 23.74
N GLN A 47 3.81 -9.27 23.74
CA GLN A 47 4.02 -10.30 24.77
C GLN A 47 2.88 -11.33 24.95
N GLN A 48 2.07 -11.56 23.91
CA GLN A 48 1.09 -12.65 23.91
C GLN A 48 1.63 -13.89 23.17
N ILE A 49 1.34 -15.06 23.71
CA ILE A 49 1.73 -16.37 23.20
C ILE A 49 0.48 -17.12 22.78
N ILE A 50 0.54 -17.78 21.63
CA ILE A 50 -0.56 -18.61 21.14
C ILE A 50 -0.53 -19.94 21.88
N THR A 51 -1.64 -20.29 22.54
CA THR A 51 -1.77 -21.56 23.26
C THR A 51 -2.63 -22.57 22.51
N ASP A 52 -3.52 -22.11 21.64
CA ASP A 52 -4.33 -23.00 20.80
C ASP A 52 -4.80 -22.30 19.52
N ILE A 53 -5.19 -23.10 18.52
CA ILE A 53 -5.74 -22.66 17.23
C ILE A 53 -6.82 -23.63 16.77
N GLU A 54 -7.92 -23.11 16.25
CA GLU A 54 -9.00 -23.88 15.67
C GLU A 54 -9.62 -23.17 14.45
N ILE A 55 -10.35 -23.93 13.64
CA ILE A 55 -11.21 -23.37 12.60
C ILE A 55 -12.66 -23.64 13.00
N ALA A 56 -13.47 -22.59 13.00
CA ALA A 56 -14.92 -22.69 13.15
C ALA A 56 -15.59 -22.41 11.80
N SER A 57 -16.53 -23.26 11.41
CA SER A 57 -17.39 -23.05 10.23
C SER A 57 -18.85 -22.93 10.67
N CYS A 58 -19.60 -22.06 10.01
CA CYS A 58 -20.99 -21.78 10.35
C CYS A 58 -21.80 -21.40 9.10
N PHE A 59 -23.13 -21.39 9.23
CA PHE A 59 -24.03 -20.88 8.20
C PHE A 59 -24.23 -19.37 8.36
N LYS A 60 -24.14 -18.60 7.26
CA LYS A 60 -24.20 -17.12 7.28
C LYS A 60 -25.40 -16.55 8.03
N LEU A 61 -26.56 -17.21 7.92
CA LEU A 61 -27.85 -16.72 8.44
C LEU A 61 -28.15 -17.12 9.90
N ILE A 62 -27.35 -18.02 10.50
CA ILE A 62 -27.70 -18.68 11.77
C ILE A 62 -26.71 -18.35 12.88
N SER A 63 -25.42 -18.16 12.55
CA SER A 63 -24.37 -17.91 13.54
C SER A 63 -23.24 -17.10 12.93
N GLY A 64 -22.64 -16.20 13.73
CA GLY A 64 -21.49 -15.41 13.32
C GLY A 64 -20.15 -16.15 13.38
N CYS A 65 -20.14 -17.48 13.48
CA CYS A 65 -18.93 -18.30 13.64
C CYS A 65 -18.07 -17.95 14.87
N ARG A 66 -18.59 -17.21 15.84
CA ARG A 66 -17.82 -16.82 17.04
C ARG A 66 -17.80 -17.97 18.04
N LYS A 67 -16.62 -18.24 18.59
CA LYS A 67 -16.43 -19.11 19.75
C LYS A 67 -16.47 -18.27 21.04
N ASP A 68 -16.91 -18.87 22.13
CA ASP A 68 -16.91 -18.22 23.45
C ASP A 68 -15.48 -17.94 23.93
N SER A 69 -15.35 -16.98 24.85
CA SER A 69 -14.08 -16.70 25.54
C SER A 69 -13.46 -17.99 26.08
N PRO A 70 -12.15 -18.22 25.92
CA PRO A 70 -11.08 -17.25 25.59
C PRO A 70 -10.69 -17.19 24.10
N TRP A 71 -11.52 -17.71 23.19
CA TRP A 71 -11.19 -17.74 21.76
C TRP A 71 -11.31 -16.35 21.12
N TYR A 72 -10.28 -15.97 20.37
CA TYR A 72 -10.27 -14.78 19.53
C TYR A 72 -10.35 -15.17 18.05
N ARG A 73 -11.28 -14.56 17.31
CA ARG A 73 -11.45 -14.78 15.87
C ARG A 73 -10.50 -13.87 15.08
N ILE A 74 -9.77 -14.45 14.13
CA ILE A 74 -9.09 -13.69 13.07
C ILE A 74 -10.16 -13.29 12.06
N GLU A 75 -10.32 -11.99 11.83
CA GLU A 75 -11.39 -11.40 11.01
C GLU A 75 -11.12 -11.53 9.50
N LYS A 76 -10.85 -12.77 9.06
CA LYS A 76 -10.66 -13.14 7.65
C LYS A 76 -11.47 -14.38 7.33
N ASP A 77 -12.51 -14.20 6.51
CA ASP A 77 -13.32 -15.33 6.04
C ASP A 77 -12.48 -16.18 5.09
N LEU A 78 -12.27 -17.45 5.44
CA LEU A 78 -11.46 -18.37 4.65
C LEU A 78 -12.03 -18.59 3.24
N TYR A 79 -13.31 -18.28 3.01
CA TYR A 79 -13.95 -18.33 1.70
C TYR A 79 -13.93 -17.00 0.93
N LEU A 80 -13.28 -15.95 1.45
CA LEU A 80 -13.26 -14.61 0.84
C LEU A 80 -14.68 -14.09 0.51
N GLU A 81 -15.65 -14.39 1.39
CA GLU A 81 -17.08 -14.07 1.24
C GLU A 81 -17.81 -14.72 0.04
N GLU A 82 -17.11 -15.40 -0.88
CA GLU A 82 -17.66 -15.98 -2.12
C GLU A 82 -18.67 -17.10 -1.87
N HIS A 83 -18.52 -17.84 -0.76
CA HIS A 83 -19.42 -18.96 -0.48
C HIS A 83 -20.77 -18.45 0.03
N LEU A 84 -21.86 -18.65 -0.72
CA LEU A 84 -23.17 -18.01 -0.43
C LEU A 84 -23.78 -18.37 0.94
N VAL A 85 -23.52 -19.57 1.46
CA VAL A 85 -24.23 -20.10 2.64
C VAL A 85 -23.36 -20.34 3.86
N ARG A 86 -22.03 -20.28 3.75
CA ARG A 86 -21.12 -20.64 4.83
C ARG A 86 -20.03 -19.60 4.99
N HIS A 87 -19.56 -19.46 6.24
CA HIS A 87 -18.31 -18.80 6.57
C HIS A 87 -17.39 -19.79 7.28
N ALA A 88 -16.09 -19.53 7.24
CA ALA A 88 -15.14 -20.19 8.12
C ALA A 88 -14.07 -19.19 8.57
N PHE A 89 -13.68 -19.27 9.84
CA PHE A 89 -12.67 -18.37 10.41
C PHE A 89 -11.69 -19.13 11.30
N VAL A 90 -10.44 -18.70 11.27
CA VAL A 90 -9.43 -19.13 12.22
C VAL A 90 -9.69 -18.45 13.57
N HIS A 91 -9.61 -19.23 14.63
CA HIS A 91 -9.68 -18.78 16.01
C HIS A 91 -8.40 -19.16 16.73
N VAL A 92 -7.92 -18.28 17.60
CA VAL A 92 -6.74 -18.52 18.43
C VAL A 92 -7.05 -18.25 19.89
N ILE A 93 -6.38 -18.97 20.79
CA ILE A 93 -6.24 -18.56 22.18
C ILE A 93 -4.87 -17.91 22.33
N ARG A 94 -4.85 -16.72 22.91
CA ARG A 94 -3.63 -15.96 23.19
C ARG A 94 -3.61 -15.57 24.65
N LYS A 95 -2.46 -15.76 25.31
CA LYS A 95 -2.25 -15.45 26.73
C LYS A 95 -0.96 -14.66 26.89
N HIS A 96 -0.91 -13.75 27.86
CA HIS A 96 0.38 -13.22 28.29
C HIS A 96 1.20 -14.31 29.00
N GLU A 97 2.53 -14.22 28.92
CA GLU A 97 3.41 -15.18 29.60
C GLU A 97 3.10 -15.31 31.11
N LYS A 98 2.78 -14.19 31.77
CA LYS A 98 2.37 -14.14 33.19
C LYS A 98 1.03 -14.81 33.51
N GLU A 99 0.21 -15.10 32.49
CA GLU A 99 -1.11 -15.74 32.62
C GLU A 99 -1.03 -17.27 32.40
N LEU A 100 0.13 -17.78 32.00
CA LEU A 100 0.38 -19.22 31.88
C LEU A 100 0.46 -19.84 33.27
N VAL A 101 -0.29 -20.92 33.50
CA VAL A 101 -0.36 -21.58 34.80
C VAL A 101 0.51 -22.85 34.80
N GLY A 102 1.58 -22.87 35.59
CA GLY A 102 2.47 -24.03 35.71
C GLY A 102 3.17 -24.38 34.39
N ASP A 103 3.12 -25.65 33.99
CA ASP A 103 3.67 -26.16 32.73
C ASP A 103 2.63 -26.12 31.57
N GLU A 104 1.73 -25.12 31.55
CA GLU A 104 0.70 -25.01 30.51
C GLU A 104 1.31 -25.05 29.09
N PRO A 105 0.85 -25.95 28.21
CA PRO A 105 1.46 -26.12 26.90
C PRO A 105 1.05 -25.00 25.94
N VAL A 106 2.06 -24.42 25.29
CA VAL A 106 1.93 -23.37 24.26
C VAL A 106 2.15 -23.96 22.87
N VAL A 107 1.76 -23.23 21.82
CA VAL A 107 2.03 -23.61 20.43
C VAL A 107 3.48 -23.28 20.07
N LEU A 108 4.26 -24.30 19.72
CA LEU A 108 5.67 -24.20 19.34
C LEU A 108 5.89 -24.23 17.82
N ASP A 109 4.97 -24.83 17.07
CA ASP A 109 4.99 -24.83 15.60
C ASP A 109 3.59 -25.13 15.06
N ILE A 110 3.34 -24.68 13.83
CA ILE A 110 2.11 -24.94 13.09
C ILE A 110 2.50 -25.45 11.70
N LYS A 111 1.92 -26.59 11.31
CA LYS A 111 2.07 -27.17 9.98
C LYS A 111 0.70 -27.43 9.37
N VAL A 112 0.60 -27.29 8.05
CA VAL A 112 -0.59 -27.69 7.30
C VAL A 112 -0.23 -28.90 6.46
N SER A 113 -0.87 -30.05 6.72
CA SER A 113 -0.51 -31.32 6.08
C SER A 113 -1.64 -32.34 6.13
N ARG A 114 -1.66 -33.25 5.13
CA ARG A 114 -2.55 -34.42 5.12
C ARG A 114 -2.11 -35.51 6.09
N LYS A 115 -0.80 -35.65 6.31
CA LYS A 115 -0.20 -36.66 7.19
C LYS A 115 0.34 -35.99 8.45
N GLN A 116 0.37 -36.74 9.55
CA GLN A 116 1.02 -36.29 10.76
C GLN A 116 2.48 -35.90 10.46
N PRO A 117 2.95 -34.74 10.95
CA PRO A 117 4.36 -34.36 10.83
C PRO A 117 5.29 -35.36 11.53
N ALA A 118 6.58 -35.27 11.21
CA ALA A 118 7.61 -36.13 11.81
C ALA A 118 7.60 -36.06 13.36
N ALA A 119 7.96 -37.17 13.98
CA ALA A 119 8.07 -37.28 15.44
C ALA A 119 9.03 -36.22 15.99
N VAL A 120 8.69 -35.75 17.18
CA VAL A 120 9.35 -34.65 17.91
C VAL A 120 9.91 -35.19 19.23
N LYS A 121 10.63 -34.35 19.97
CA LYS A 121 11.29 -34.75 21.24
C LYS A 121 10.27 -35.22 22.28
N ASP A 122 10.71 -36.00 23.27
CA ASP A 122 9.87 -36.50 24.35
C ASP A 122 9.09 -35.36 25.05
N GLY A 123 7.76 -35.51 25.12
CA GLY A 123 6.84 -34.55 25.74
C GLY A 123 6.24 -33.50 24.79
N GLU A 124 6.66 -33.47 23.52
CA GLU A 124 6.03 -32.65 22.47
C GLU A 124 5.00 -33.50 21.69
N VAL A 125 3.79 -32.98 21.52
CA VAL A 125 2.71 -33.72 20.85
C VAL A 125 2.17 -32.89 19.69
N TRP A 126 2.10 -33.52 18.52
CA TRP A 126 1.36 -33.00 17.38
C TRP A 126 -0.12 -33.29 17.56
N GLU A 127 -0.92 -32.23 17.61
CA GLU A 127 -2.37 -32.33 17.69
C GLU A 127 -3.00 -31.89 16.37
N GLN A 128 -3.92 -32.70 15.87
CA GLN A 128 -4.66 -32.38 14.65
C GLN A 128 -5.78 -31.38 14.95
N ARG A 129 -6.02 -30.49 13.99
CA ARG A 129 -7.11 -29.52 13.96
C ARG A 129 -7.81 -29.57 12.59
N ALA A 130 -8.96 -28.90 12.47
CA ALA A 130 -9.67 -28.77 11.21
C ALA A 130 -8.82 -28.03 10.15
N GLY A 131 -9.19 -28.17 8.87
CA GLY A 131 -8.47 -27.53 7.75
C GLY A 131 -7.07 -28.11 7.48
N GLY A 132 -6.73 -29.27 8.04
CA GLY A 132 -5.42 -29.90 7.87
C GLY A 132 -4.31 -29.29 8.72
N ILE A 133 -4.67 -28.46 9.70
CA ILE A 133 -3.74 -27.86 10.66
C ILE A 133 -3.25 -28.94 11.64
N TRP A 134 -1.95 -28.92 11.90
CA TRP A 134 -1.28 -29.63 12.98
C TRP A 134 -0.56 -28.61 13.84
N ILE A 135 -0.79 -28.65 15.15
CA ILE A 135 -0.05 -27.83 16.09
C ILE A 135 0.86 -28.67 16.95
N LEU A 136 2.09 -28.21 17.13
CA LEU A 136 3.02 -28.78 18.08
C LEU A 136 2.86 -28.05 19.40
N ARG A 137 2.44 -28.76 20.44
CA ARG A 137 2.30 -28.19 21.78
C ARG A 137 3.40 -28.69 22.71
N GLY A 138 3.89 -27.79 23.56
CA GLY A 138 4.94 -28.09 24.53
C GLY A 138 5.21 -26.94 25.49
N LYS A 139 6.25 -27.08 26.31
CA LYS A 139 6.67 -26.04 27.26
C LYS A 139 7.13 -24.78 26.52
N LEU A 140 6.88 -23.60 27.10
CA LEU A 140 7.30 -22.31 26.54
C LEU A 140 8.81 -22.28 26.24
N ARG A 141 9.15 -21.85 25.02
CA ARG A 141 10.51 -21.71 24.49
C ARG A 141 10.59 -20.50 23.57
N HIS A 142 11.82 -20.11 23.20
CA HIS A 142 12.09 -18.98 22.31
C HIS A 142 11.43 -19.10 20.92
N ASN A 143 11.09 -20.32 20.49
CA ASN A 143 10.43 -20.59 19.21
C ASN A 143 8.90 -20.71 19.33
N ALA A 144 8.29 -20.26 20.43
CA ALA A 144 6.84 -20.24 20.55
C ALA A 144 6.19 -19.33 19.51
N VAL A 145 5.02 -19.72 19.05
CA VAL A 145 4.19 -18.93 18.14
C VAL A 145 3.52 -17.81 18.95
N THR A 146 3.71 -16.57 18.53
CA THR A 146 3.20 -15.38 19.23
C THR A 146 2.13 -14.63 18.47
N ALA A 147 1.92 -14.94 17.19
CA ALA A 147 0.78 -14.46 16.42
C ALA A 147 0.45 -15.41 15.26
N VAL A 148 -0.81 -15.38 14.83
CA VAL A 148 -1.30 -16.07 13.64
C VAL A 148 -2.13 -15.08 12.84
N GLU A 149 -1.99 -15.12 11.53
CA GLU A 149 -2.74 -14.35 10.55
C GLU A 149 -3.14 -15.26 9.38
N VAL A 150 -4.10 -14.82 8.56
CA VAL A 150 -4.44 -15.49 7.29
C VAL A 150 -4.09 -14.59 6.11
N LEU A 151 -3.45 -15.17 5.09
CA LEU A 151 -3.21 -14.57 3.77
C LEU A 151 -3.73 -15.53 2.70
N PHE A 152 -3.85 -15.09 1.45
CA PHE A 152 -4.55 -15.87 0.42
C PHE A 152 -3.76 -16.00 -0.88
N GLY A 153 -3.95 -17.11 -1.59
CA GLY A 153 -3.33 -17.30 -2.90
C GLY A 153 -1.94 -17.94 -2.83
N PRO A 154 -1.48 -18.55 -3.94
CA PRO A 154 -0.19 -19.25 -3.99
C PRO A 154 1.03 -18.33 -3.98
N ASP A 155 0.83 -17.06 -4.31
CA ASP A 155 1.80 -15.98 -4.42
C ASP A 155 1.78 -15.03 -3.21
N ALA A 156 1.12 -15.43 -2.12
CA ALA A 156 1.10 -14.67 -0.88
C ALA A 156 2.48 -14.61 -0.23
N GLU A 157 2.85 -13.44 0.25
CA GLU A 157 4.08 -13.17 0.99
C GLU A 157 3.74 -12.44 2.29
N ASP A 158 4.59 -12.59 3.32
CA ASP A 158 4.45 -11.83 4.57
C ASP A 158 5.75 -11.08 4.88
N PRO A 159 5.83 -9.78 4.52
CA PRO A 159 7.07 -9.01 4.61
C PRO A 159 7.34 -8.47 6.01
N ARG A 160 6.46 -8.75 6.98
CA ARG A 160 6.63 -8.31 8.36
C ARG A 160 7.77 -9.08 9.02
N LEU A 161 8.55 -8.41 9.88
CA LEU A 161 9.66 -9.05 10.57
C LEU A 161 9.21 -10.22 11.45
N ASP A 162 9.96 -11.31 11.37
CA ASP A 162 9.77 -12.53 12.18
C ASP A 162 8.43 -13.27 11.88
N TRP A 163 7.71 -12.87 10.83
CA TRP A 163 6.56 -13.60 10.28
C TRP A 163 7.00 -14.60 9.22
N GLN A 164 6.28 -15.71 9.14
CA GLN A 164 6.51 -16.79 8.18
C GLN A 164 5.18 -17.31 7.67
N ILE A 165 4.96 -17.19 6.37
CA ILE A 165 3.85 -17.85 5.70
C ILE A 165 4.10 -19.36 5.63
N LYS A 166 3.04 -20.17 5.78
CA LYS A 166 3.12 -21.62 5.63
C LYS A 166 2.86 -22.01 4.18
N ASP A 167 3.78 -22.80 3.61
CA ASP A 167 3.81 -23.17 2.17
C ASP A 167 2.59 -23.97 1.69
N THR A 168 1.87 -24.63 2.60
CA THR A 168 0.69 -25.43 2.25
C THR A 168 -0.58 -24.68 2.65
N PRO A 169 -1.52 -24.44 1.72
CA PRO A 169 -2.79 -23.81 2.03
C PRO A 169 -3.63 -24.71 2.92
N LEU A 170 -4.50 -24.08 3.72
CA LEU A 170 -5.53 -24.75 4.49
C LEU A 170 -6.40 -25.59 3.57
N ARG A 171 -6.80 -26.77 4.05
CA ARG A 171 -7.68 -27.70 3.33
C ARG A 171 -9.15 -27.27 3.35
N ILE A 172 -9.38 -25.97 3.47
CA ILE A 172 -10.67 -25.29 3.54
C ILE A 172 -10.44 -23.85 3.06
N GLY A 173 -11.44 -23.26 2.41
CA GLY A 173 -11.33 -21.91 1.89
C GLY A 173 -10.71 -21.84 0.49
N LYS A 174 -10.42 -20.63 0.05
CA LYS A 174 -9.87 -20.31 -1.28
C LYS A 174 -8.39 -20.01 -1.17
N GLU A 175 -7.55 -21.05 -1.22
CA GLU A 175 -6.09 -20.93 -1.08
C GLU A 175 -5.66 -20.12 0.17
N ALA A 176 -6.42 -20.24 1.26
CA ALA A 176 -6.11 -19.57 2.51
C ALA A 176 -4.86 -20.18 3.16
N ARG A 177 -3.91 -19.35 3.57
CA ARG A 177 -2.62 -19.74 4.14
C ARG A 177 -2.47 -19.13 5.52
N LEU A 178 -1.92 -19.90 6.44
CA LEU A 178 -1.53 -19.36 7.75
C LEU A 178 -0.21 -18.62 7.61
N SER A 179 -0.15 -17.41 8.13
CA SER A 179 1.11 -16.75 8.46
C SER A 179 1.27 -16.68 9.97
N VAL A 180 2.47 -16.97 10.46
CA VAL A 180 2.73 -17.06 11.91
C VAL A 180 3.94 -16.24 12.28
N ARG A 181 3.89 -15.58 13.44
CA ARG A 181 5.06 -14.95 14.05
C ARG A 181 5.68 -15.88 15.08
N ILE A 182 6.99 -16.07 15.00
CA ILE A 182 7.75 -16.94 15.91
C ILE A 182 8.68 -16.08 16.77
N GLY A 183 8.68 -16.31 18.08
CA GLY A 183 9.56 -15.62 19.03
C GLY A 183 9.01 -14.28 19.55
N SER A 184 9.85 -13.55 20.31
CA SER A 184 9.42 -12.36 21.05
C SER A 184 9.18 -11.15 20.14
N PRO A 185 8.03 -10.45 20.30
CA PRO A 185 7.76 -9.19 19.60
C PRO A 185 8.78 -8.10 19.94
N ASP A 186 9.43 -8.13 21.10
CA ASP A 186 10.38 -7.10 21.56
C ASP A 186 11.63 -7.01 20.67
N SER A 187 11.91 -8.05 19.86
CA SER A 187 13.02 -8.00 18.89
C SER A 187 12.73 -7.12 17.67
N THR A 188 11.49 -6.63 17.49
CA THR A 188 11.09 -5.89 16.30
C THR A 188 11.28 -4.37 16.42
N ALA A 189 11.09 -3.74 17.58
CA ALA A 189 11.18 -2.28 17.71
C ALA A 189 12.59 -1.71 17.39
N GLU A 190 13.65 -2.40 17.84
CA GLU A 190 15.05 -2.07 17.48
C GLU A 190 15.38 -2.35 16.01
N LYS A 191 14.64 -3.25 15.34
CA LYS A 191 14.82 -3.59 13.91
C LYS A 191 14.07 -2.64 12.96
N HIS A 192 13.07 -1.87 13.43
CA HIS A 192 12.27 -0.95 12.60
C HIS A 192 12.82 0.49 12.58
N LYS A 193 14.14 0.67 12.38
CA LYS A 193 14.68 2.02 12.21
C LYS A 193 14.33 2.54 10.81
N LYS A 194 13.43 3.53 10.74
CA LYS A 194 13.11 4.23 9.49
C LYS A 194 14.42 4.71 8.80
N PRO A 195 14.67 4.29 7.55
CA PRO A 195 15.85 4.72 6.81
C PRO A 195 15.94 6.25 6.72
N LYS A 196 17.13 6.80 6.90
CA LYS A 196 17.39 8.22 6.59
C LYS A 196 17.92 8.30 5.16
N LEU A 197 17.17 8.93 4.27
CA LEU A 197 17.58 9.09 2.88
C LEU A 197 18.73 10.09 2.75
N ARG A 198 19.76 9.72 1.97
CA ARG A 198 20.95 10.53 1.73
C ARG A 198 21.44 10.39 0.31
N ILE A 199 21.95 11.49 -0.24
CA ILE A 199 22.73 11.45 -1.49
C ILE A 199 23.93 10.53 -1.32
N GLY A 200 24.11 9.63 -2.30
CA GLY A 200 25.19 8.66 -2.32
C GLY A 200 26.58 9.29 -2.46
N LYS A 201 27.63 8.49 -2.29
CA LYS A 201 29.03 8.95 -2.43
C LYS A 201 29.35 9.49 -3.82
N SER A 202 28.65 9.01 -4.85
CA SER A 202 28.77 9.48 -6.24
C SER A 202 28.15 10.86 -6.46
N GLY A 203 27.42 11.41 -5.48
CA GLY A 203 26.60 12.61 -5.67
C GLY A 203 25.23 12.32 -6.29
N LYS A 204 24.93 11.06 -6.59
CA LYS A 204 23.67 10.64 -7.23
C LYS A 204 22.69 10.02 -6.24
N PHE A 205 21.41 10.08 -6.60
CA PHE A 205 20.31 9.41 -5.90
C PHE A 205 19.26 8.96 -6.93
N LYS A 206 18.90 7.68 -6.95
CA LYS A 206 18.01 7.09 -7.94
C LYS A 206 16.65 6.72 -7.33
N ILE A 207 15.58 7.14 -7.98
CA ILE A 207 14.20 6.83 -7.63
C ILE A 207 13.59 5.96 -8.72
N ILE A 208 12.97 4.85 -8.34
CA ILE A 208 12.06 4.10 -9.21
C ILE A 208 10.63 4.53 -8.88
N GLN A 209 9.85 4.91 -9.89
CA GLN A 209 8.41 5.14 -9.76
C GLN A 209 7.68 3.88 -10.21
N VAL A 210 6.91 3.30 -9.29
CA VAL A 210 6.11 2.10 -9.52
C VAL A 210 4.64 2.52 -9.47
N ALA A 211 3.99 2.61 -10.63
CA ALA A 211 2.62 3.09 -10.76
C ALA A 211 1.71 1.94 -11.24
N ASP A 212 0.50 1.85 -10.70
CA ASP A 212 -0.58 1.03 -11.25
C ASP A 212 -0.21 -0.46 -11.37
N LEU A 213 0.27 -1.09 -10.29
CA LEU A 213 0.57 -2.54 -10.28
C LEU A 213 -0.69 -3.40 -10.39
N HIS A 214 -1.83 -2.92 -9.86
CA HIS A 214 -3.09 -3.65 -9.82
C HIS A 214 -2.93 -5.10 -9.36
N LEU A 215 -2.32 -5.30 -8.19
CA LEU A 215 -2.17 -6.63 -7.61
C LEU A 215 -3.50 -7.15 -7.07
N SER A 216 -3.75 -8.43 -7.26
CA SER A 216 -4.94 -9.15 -6.78
C SER A 216 -4.69 -9.80 -5.42
N THR A 217 -5.74 -10.33 -4.78
CA THR A 217 -5.56 -11.21 -3.61
C THR A 217 -4.83 -12.50 -3.99
N GLY A 218 -5.19 -13.15 -5.10
CA GLY A 218 -4.43 -14.27 -5.68
C GLY A 218 -3.57 -13.82 -6.86
N VAL A 219 -3.22 -14.73 -7.76
CA VAL A 219 -2.33 -14.44 -8.90
C VAL A 219 -2.88 -13.45 -9.95
N GLY A 220 -4.18 -13.17 -9.91
CA GLY A 220 -4.86 -12.31 -10.88
C GLY A 220 -4.91 -12.88 -12.30
N ASP A 221 -5.80 -12.33 -13.13
CA ASP A 221 -5.83 -12.61 -14.58
C ASP A 221 -5.30 -11.39 -15.33
N CYS A 222 -4.46 -11.60 -16.34
CA CYS A 222 -3.91 -10.49 -17.11
C CYS A 222 -5.01 -9.78 -17.92
N ARG A 223 -5.00 -8.45 -17.88
CA ARG A 223 -5.84 -7.57 -18.68
C ARG A 223 -5.01 -6.93 -19.79
N ASP A 224 -5.48 -7.04 -21.02
CA ASP A 224 -4.85 -6.50 -22.23
C ASP A 224 -3.34 -6.80 -22.33
N GLU A 225 -2.95 -8.05 -22.10
CA GLU A 225 -1.54 -8.42 -22.09
C GLU A 225 -0.86 -8.14 -23.43
N TYR A 226 0.28 -7.45 -23.37
CA TYR A 226 1.13 -7.29 -24.53
C TYR A 226 2.62 -7.22 -24.11
N PRO A 227 3.51 -7.99 -24.78
CA PRO A 227 3.20 -9.00 -25.79
C PRO A 227 2.46 -10.21 -25.18
N VAL A 228 1.62 -10.85 -26.01
CA VAL A 228 0.90 -12.08 -25.66
C VAL A 228 1.89 -13.25 -25.65
N VAL A 229 1.94 -13.98 -24.54
CA VAL A 229 2.76 -15.20 -24.44
C VAL A 229 1.89 -16.38 -24.85
N LYS A 230 2.22 -17.00 -25.99
CA LYS A 230 1.43 -18.11 -26.53
C LYS A 230 1.49 -19.33 -25.62
N ASP A 231 0.40 -20.11 -25.64
CA ASP A 231 0.29 -21.42 -24.99
C ASP A 231 0.49 -21.42 -23.46
N THR A 232 0.41 -20.25 -22.81
CA THR A 232 0.53 -20.09 -21.36
C THR A 232 -0.62 -19.22 -20.85
N LYS A 233 -1.30 -19.64 -19.77
CA LYS A 233 -2.25 -18.75 -19.08
C LYS A 233 -1.45 -17.64 -18.40
N CYS A 234 -1.77 -16.38 -18.71
CA CYS A 234 -1.09 -15.25 -18.08
C CYS A 234 -1.64 -15.00 -16.67
N GLU A 235 -0.75 -15.08 -15.68
CA GLU A 235 -0.99 -14.69 -14.29
C GLU A 235 -0.47 -13.27 -14.10
N ALA A 236 -1.35 -12.35 -13.70
CA ALA A 236 -1.05 -10.92 -13.68
C ALA A 236 0.01 -10.54 -12.65
N ASP A 237 -0.20 -10.95 -11.40
CA ASP A 237 0.68 -10.60 -10.28
C ASP A 237 2.08 -11.18 -10.48
N PRO A 238 2.28 -12.50 -10.72
CA PRO A 238 3.61 -13.06 -10.91
C PRO A 238 4.39 -12.39 -12.05
N ARG A 239 3.76 -12.19 -13.22
CA ARG A 239 4.41 -11.54 -14.37
C ARG A 239 4.81 -10.11 -14.04
N THR A 240 3.93 -9.36 -13.39
CA THR A 240 4.19 -7.98 -12.96
C THR A 240 5.35 -7.92 -11.97
N LEU A 241 5.26 -8.70 -10.90
CA LEU A 241 6.24 -8.70 -9.82
C LEU A 241 7.62 -9.17 -10.29
N GLU A 242 7.69 -10.15 -11.20
CA GLU A 242 8.95 -10.66 -11.77
C GLU A 242 9.71 -9.58 -12.54
N TYR A 243 9.05 -8.83 -13.43
CA TYR A 243 9.76 -7.83 -14.22
C TYR A 243 10.10 -6.57 -13.38
N VAL A 244 9.26 -6.20 -12.41
CA VAL A 244 9.59 -5.13 -11.46
C VAL A 244 10.79 -5.53 -10.61
N ALA A 245 10.81 -6.77 -10.10
CA ALA A 245 11.94 -7.36 -9.39
C ALA A 245 13.23 -7.29 -10.21
N LYS A 246 13.19 -7.70 -11.48
CA LYS A 246 14.32 -7.60 -12.42
C LYS A 246 14.88 -6.18 -12.45
N TYR A 247 14.05 -5.16 -12.64
CA TYR A 247 14.56 -3.79 -12.72
C TYR A 247 14.98 -3.21 -11.37
N LEU A 248 14.42 -3.65 -10.25
CA LEU A 248 14.97 -3.31 -8.93
C LEU A 248 16.41 -3.84 -8.78
N ASP A 249 16.68 -5.06 -9.28
CA ASP A 249 17.99 -5.70 -9.21
C ASP A 249 19.02 -5.08 -10.19
N GLU A 250 18.57 -4.68 -11.39
CA GLU A 250 19.41 -4.03 -12.40
C GLU A 250 19.66 -2.55 -12.13
N GLU A 251 18.63 -1.78 -11.81
CA GLU A 251 18.74 -0.33 -11.60
C GLU A 251 19.27 0.03 -10.23
N LYS A 252 19.04 -0.82 -9.22
CA LYS A 252 19.44 -0.59 -7.81
C LYS A 252 19.06 0.82 -7.32
N PRO A 253 17.76 1.17 -7.33
CA PRO A 253 17.31 2.48 -6.88
C PRO A 253 17.56 2.65 -5.37
N ASP A 254 17.79 3.89 -4.96
CA ASP A 254 17.94 4.28 -3.55
C ASP A 254 16.58 4.45 -2.84
N LEU A 255 15.51 4.64 -3.61
CA LEU A 255 14.13 4.79 -3.13
C LEU A 255 13.15 4.26 -4.19
N ALA A 256 12.13 3.52 -3.74
CA ALA A 256 10.94 3.26 -4.53
C ALA A 256 9.78 4.19 -4.13
N VAL A 257 9.11 4.77 -5.12
CA VAL A 257 7.90 5.58 -4.91
C VAL A 257 6.73 4.93 -5.62
N LEU A 258 5.72 4.56 -4.84
CA LEU A 258 4.50 3.92 -5.32
C LEU A 258 3.41 4.97 -5.49
N THR A 259 2.99 5.20 -6.72
CA THR A 259 2.10 6.33 -7.08
C THR A 259 0.65 5.92 -7.27
N GLY A 260 0.14 5.07 -6.38
CA GLY A 260 -1.26 4.62 -6.37
C GLY A 260 -1.58 3.44 -7.29
N ASP A 261 -2.77 2.88 -7.09
CA ASP A 261 -3.34 1.70 -7.76
C ASP A 261 -2.43 0.47 -7.71
N GLN A 262 -1.88 0.25 -6.52
CA GLN A 262 -1.06 -0.92 -6.24
C GLN A 262 -1.95 -2.14 -5.98
N VAL A 263 -3.11 -1.93 -5.36
CA VAL A 263 -4.13 -2.95 -5.10
C VAL A 263 -5.25 -2.82 -6.14
N ASN A 264 -5.58 -3.92 -6.81
CA ASN A 264 -6.69 -3.96 -7.75
C ASN A 264 -7.99 -4.26 -7.01
N GLY A 265 -8.73 -3.21 -6.66
CA GLY A 265 -9.96 -3.23 -5.87
C GLY A 265 -10.86 -4.46 -6.10
N GLU A 266 -11.37 -4.61 -7.32
CA GLU A 266 -12.33 -5.67 -7.70
C GLU A 266 -11.78 -7.10 -7.46
N SER A 267 -10.48 -7.31 -7.71
CA SER A 267 -9.83 -8.62 -7.62
C SER A 267 -9.09 -8.84 -6.29
N SER A 268 -9.26 -7.92 -5.34
CA SER A 268 -8.58 -7.91 -4.05
C SER A 268 -9.55 -7.94 -2.86
N PRO A 269 -10.37 -9.01 -2.71
CA PRO A 269 -11.25 -9.17 -1.55
C PRO A 269 -10.50 -9.24 -0.20
N ASP A 270 -9.20 -9.50 -0.22
CA ASP A 270 -8.27 -9.27 0.89
C ASP A 270 -7.12 -8.37 0.41
N ALA A 271 -7.27 -7.06 0.63
CA ALA A 271 -6.31 -6.04 0.17
C ALA A 271 -4.97 -6.13 0.91
N GLN A 272 -4.96 -6.64 2.14
CA GLN A 272 -3.72 -6.89 2.90
C GLN A 272 -2.78 -7.85 2.16
N THR A 273 -3.31 -8.92 1.58
CA THR A 273 -2.50 -9.89 0.82
C THR A 273 -1.83 -9.21 -0.38
N ALA A 274 -2.57 -8.43 -1.16
CA ALA A 274 -2.02 -7.67 -2.30
C ALA A 274 -0.94 -6.66 -1.86
N LEU A 275 -1.22 -5.88 -0.80
CA LEU A 275 -0.28 -4.91 -0.22
C LEU A 275 1.03 -5.58 0.22
N PHE A 276 0.95 -6.79 0.79
CA PHE A 276 2.12 -7.51 1.26
C PHE A 276 3.01 -8.00 0.12
N LYS A 277 2.44 -8.49 -0.99
CA LYS A 277 3.20 -8.84 -2.20
C LYS A 277 4.02 -7.65 -2.71
N MET A 278 3.38 -6.49 -2.78
CA MET A 278 4.02 -5.24 -3.19
C MET A 278 5.17 -4.86 -2.25
N ALA A 279 4.93 -4.84 -0.93
CA ALA A 279 5.95 -4.43 0.03
C ALA A 279 7.15 -5.40 0.07
N ASP A 280 6.89 -6.70 -0.11
CA ASP A 280 7.90 -7.75 -0.12
C ASP A 280 8.99 -7.53 -1.19
N LEU A 281 8.62 -7.01 -2.38
CA LEU A 281 9.56 -6.68 -3.46
C LEU A 281 10.73 -5.80 -2.96
N PHE A 282 10.41 -4.77 -2.19
CA PHE A 282 11.37 -3.78 -1.73
C PHE A 282 12.07 -4.22 -0.46
N ILE A 283 11.34 -4.88 0.45
CA ILE A 283 11.86 -5.33 1.75
C ILE A 283 12.94 -6.40 1.55
N LYS A 284 12.71 -7.40 0.68
CA LYS A 284 13.73 -8.42 0.35
C LYS A 284 14.99 -7.83 -0.27
N ARG A 285 14.89 -6.66 -0.92
CA ARG A 285 16.00 -5.95 -1.59
C ARG A 285 16.63 -4.86 -0.74
N ASN A 286 16.14 -4.64 0.49
CA ASN A 286 16.56 -3.56 1.36
C ASN A 286 16.43 -2.16 0.69
N ILE A 287 15.36 -1.95 -0.07
CA ILE A 287 15.04 -0.69 -0.74
C ILE A 287 13.96 0.04 0.09
N PRO A 288 14.24 1.24 0.63
CA PRO A 288 13.22 2.08 1.24
C PRO A 288 12.13 2.44 0.23
N TYR A 289 10.88 2.53 0.69
CA TYR A 289 9.78 2.87 -0.18
C TYR A 289 8.76 3.82 0.46
N ALA A 290 8.09 4.60 -0.37
CA ALA A 290 7.04 5.54 0.03
C ALA A 290 5.82 5.36 -0.88
N THR A 291 4.61 5.48 -0.33
CA THR A 291 3.37 5.29 -1.09
C THR A 291 2.42 6.48 -0.96
N ILE A 292 1.72 6.75 -2.05
CA ILE A 292 0.41 7.40 -2.08
C ILE A 292 -0.61 6.40 -2.64
N TYR A 293 -1.90 6.76 -2.60
CA TYR A 293 -2.98 5.89 -3.04
C TYR A 293 -3.67 6.44 -4.28
N GLY A 294 -4.19 5.51 -5.09
CA GLY A 294 -5.01 5.78 -6.25
C GLY A 294 -6.48 5.47 -6.01
N ASN A 295 -7.29 5.56 -7.06
CA ASN A 295 -8.73 5.40 -6.95
C ASN A 295 -9.17 3.96 -6.68
N HIS A 296 -8.36 2.95 -7.06
CA HIS A 296 -8.65 1.53 -6.88
C HIS A 296 -8.22 0.97 -5.53
N ASP A 297 -7.22 1.59 -4.88
CA ASP A 297 -6.59 1.00 -3.70
C ASP A 297 -7.57 0.74 -2.54
N ASP A 298 -8.57 1.59 -2.34
CA ASP A 298 -9.54 1.51 -1.24
C ASP A 298 -10.96 1.04 -1.62
N GLU A 299 -11.08 0.42 -2.80
CA GLU A 299 -12.30 -0.24 -3.27
C GLU A 299 -12.52 -1.62 -2.62
N GLY A 300 -11.47 -2.23 -2.07
CA GLY A 300 -11.51 -3.52 -1.38
C GLY A 300 -12.02 -3.47 0.07
N ASP A 301 -11.61 -4.46 0.87
CA ASP A 301 -12.01 -4.65 2.26
C ASP A 301 -11.38 -3.66 3.24
N LEU A 302 -10.20 -3.12 2.91
CA LEU A 302 -9.51 -2.08 3.67
C LEU A 302 -9.71 -0.69 3.05
N LYS A 303 -10.00 0.30 3.89
CA LYS A 303 -10.06 1.70 3.47
C LYS A 303 -8.69 2.36 3.47
N ARG A 304 -8.55 3.45 2.73
CA ARG A 304 -7.27 4.18 2.54
C ARG A 304 -6.51 4.46 3.83
N ALA A 305 -7.22 4.90 4.88
CA ALA A 305 -6.64 5.14 6.20
C ALA A 305 -6.15 3.83 6.87
N GLU A 306 -6.84 2.71 6.67
CA GLU A 306 -6.45 1.40 7.18
C GLU A 306 -5.24 0.85 6.41
N LEU A 307 -5.22 0.97 5.08
CA LEU A 307 -4.06 0.65 4.24
C LEU A 307 -2.85 1.47 4.67
N MET A 308 -2.97 2.78 4.86
CA MET A 308 -1.86 3.60 5.36
C MET A 308 -1.40 3.16 6.74
N LYS A 309 -2.34 2.85 7.62
CA LYS A 309 -2.03 2.38 8.97
C LYS A 309 -1.26 1.05 8.95
N LEU A 310 -1.54 0.17 7.97
CA LEU A 310 -0.78 -1.05 7.76
C LEU A 310 0.57 -0.77 7.12
N THR A 311 0.61 0.00 6.03
CA THR A 311 1.84 0.29 5.28
C THR A 311 2.91 0.93 6.16
N GLN A 312 2.56 1.89 7.01
CA GLN A 312 3.54 2.57 7.89
C GLN A 312 4.19 1.65 8.94
N THR A 313 3.61 0.47 9.22
CA THR A 313 4.19 -0.50 10.17
C THR A 313 5.10 -1.50 9.49
N LEU A 314 5.13 -1.53 8.16
CA LEU A 314 5.98 -2.45 7.40
C LEU A 314 7.44 -1.97 7.38
N PRO A 315 8.41 -2.91 7.37
CA PRO A 315 9.83 -2.57 7.28
C PRO A 315 10.14 -1.67 6.09
N LEU A 316 11.08 -0.74 6.27
CA LEU A 316 11.56 0.18 5.21
C LEU A 316 10.51 1.13 4.62
N SER A 317 9.26 1.09 5.08
CA SER A 317 8.26 2.08 4.69
C SER A 317 8.59 3.45 5.27
N LEU A 318 8.55 4.45 4.40
CA LEU A 318 8.70 5.87 4.71
C LEU A 318 7.37 6.63 4.57
N SER A 319 6.28 5.91 4.33
CA SER A 319 4.95 6.47 4.13
C SER A 319 4.39 7.07 5.42
N GLU A 320 3.69 8.19 5.29
CA GLU A 320 3.05 8.86 6.43
C GLU A 320 1.61 9.23 6.07
N PRO A 321 0.67 9.19 7.03
CA PRO A 321 -0.72 9.56 6.75
C PRO A 321 -0.90 11.05 6.45
N GLY A 322 0.03 11.89 6.89
CA GLY A 322 -0.12 13.34 6.85
C GLY A 322 -0.99 13.88 8.00
N PRO A 323 -1.22 15.20 8.05
CA PRO A 323 -2.04 15.81 9.09
C PRO A 323 -3.51 15.44 8.94
N GLU A 324 -4.18 15.07 10.05
CA GLU A 324 -5.61 14.73 10.07
C GLU A 324 -6.53 15.90 9.63
N THR A 325 -6.02 17.13 9.67
CA THR A 325 -6.75 18.34 9.25
C THR A 325 -6.72 18.59 7.75
N VAL A 326 -5.92 17.83 6.99
CA VAL A 326 -5.77 17.96 5.54
C VAL A 326 -6.58 16.84 4.87
N PRO A 327 -7.44 17.14 3.88
CA PRO A 327 -8.21 16.12 3.19
C PRO A 327 -7.34 15.03 2.55
N GLY A 328 -7.79 13.78 2.64
CA GLY A 328 -7.10 12.61 2.10
C GLY A 328 -6.10 11.98 3.07
N VAL A 329 -5.43 10.93 2.65
CA VAL A 329 -4.42 10.18 3.41
C VAL A 329 -3.18 9.97 2.55
N GLY A 330 -2.02 10.35 3.08
CA GLY A 330 -0.77 10.34 2.32
C GLY A 330 -0.31 11.72 1.87
N ASN A 331 -0.66 12.78 2.62
CA ASN A 331 -0.17 14.14 2.40
C ASN A 331 1.09 14.39 3.27
N TYR A 332 2.29 14.21 2.71
CA TYR A 332 3.54 14.37 3.46
C TYR A 332 4.70 14.87 2.59
N ALA A 333 5.73 15.41 3.25
CA ALA A 333 6.97 15.82 2.62
C ALA A 333 8.13 14.97 3.15
N MET A 334 9.03 14.57 2.25
CA MET A 334 10.21 13.78 2.58
C MET A 334 11.46 14.49 2.09
N GLN A 335 12.51 14.49 2.91
CA GLN A 335 13.78 15.13 2.57
C GLN A 335 14.88 14.11 2.36
N ILE A 336 15.61 14.24 1.25
CA ILE A 336 16.84 13.51 1.00
C ILE A 336 17.99 14.40 1.44
N MET A 337 18.74 13.99 2.45
CA MET A 337 19.83 14.80 3.00
C MET A 337 21.05 14.75 2.08
N SER A 338 21.89 15.78 2.18
CA SER A 338 23.20 15.80 1.53
C SER A 338 24.08 14.63 2.00
N HIS A 339 25.14 14.34 1.24
CA HIS A 339 26.05 13.25 1.56
C HIS A 339 26.73 13.39 2.94
N LYS A 340 27.17 14.62 3.29
CA LYS A 340 28.02 14.88 4.46
C LYS A 340 27.32 15.55 5.65
N ALA A 341 26.25 16.31 5.40
CA ALA A 341 25.55 17.09 6.43
C ALA A 341 24.05 16.73 6.48
N ASP A 342 23.38 17.05 7.59
CA ASP A 342 21.93 16.91 7.75
C ASP A 342 21.14 18.08 7.11
N HIS A 343 21.60 18.54 5.95
CA HIS A 343 20.94 19.58 5.16
C HIS A 343 20.20 18.92 3.99
N PRO A 344 18.95 19.29 3.69
CA PRO A 344 18.13 18.64 2.67
C PRO A 344 18.57 19.08 1.27
N ALA A 345 19.13 18.14 0.50
CA ALA A 345 19.48 18.36 -0.90
C ALA A 345 18.25 18.30 -1.82
N VAL A 346 17.25 17.50 -1.44
CA VAL A 346 16.02 17.30 -2.21
C VAL A 346 14.82 17.25 -1.28
N THR A 347 13.70 17.85 -1.70
CA THR A 347 12.38 17.66 -1.07
C THR A 347 11.43 16.94 -2.04
N LEU A 348 10.80 15.87 -1.58
CA LEU A 348 9.77 15.13 -2.28
C LEU A 348 8.43 15.38 -1.61
N TYR A 349 7.43 15.82 -2.37
CA TYR A 349 6.07 16.06 -1.88
C TYR A 349 5.16 14.94 -2.35
N PHE A 350 4.33 14.41 -1.44
CA PHE A 350 3.36 13.36 -1.70
C PHE A 350 1.98 13.90 -1.37
N LEU A 351 1.04 13.77 -2.29
CA LEU A 351 -0.32 14.24 -2.08
C LEU A 351 -1.34 13.18 -2.49
N ASP A 352 -2.40 13.08 -1.70
CA ASP A 352 -3.55 12.26 -2.00
C ASP A 352 -4.44 12.97 -3.03
N SER A 353 -4.48 12.47 -4.27
CA SER A 353 -5.38 12.95 -5.32
C SER A 353 -6.80 12.37 -5.24
N HIS A 354 -7.13 11.66 -4.16
CA HIS A 354 -8.44 11.07 -3.85
C HIS A 354 -8.80 9.90 -4.78
N SER A 355 -10.08 9.77 -5.12
CA SER A 355 -10.64 8.69 -5.93
C SER A 355 -11.68 9.30 -6.89
N TYR A 356 -12.94 8.89 -6.82
CA TYR A 356 -14.03 9.44 -7.60
C TYR A 356 -14.60 10.72 -6.96
N THR A 357 -15.08 11.61 -7.83
CA THR A 357 -15.66 12.90 -7.43
C THR A 357 -16.79 12.75 -6.40
N PRO A 358 -16.83 13.59 -5.35
CA PRO A 358 -17.99 13.66 -4.46
C PRO A 358 -19.14 14.49 -5.06
N ASP A 359 -18.93 15.16 -6.20
CA ASP A 359 -19.90 16.03 -6.87
C ASP A 359 -20.02 15.69 -8.36
N GLU A 360 -20.51 14.47 -8.64
CA GLU A 360 -20.69 13.93 -9.99
C GLU A 360 -21.56 14.83 -10.90
N LYS A 361 -22.42 15.65 -10.30
CA LYS A 361 -23.29 16.57 -11.06
C LYS A 361 -22.52 17.70 -11.72
N HIS A 362 -21.55 18.29 -11.04
CA HIS A 362 -20.81 19.47 -11.54
C HIS A 362 -19.42 19.09 -12.05
N TYR A 363 -18.80 18.08 -11.48
CA TYR A 363 -17.44 17.64 -11.77
C TYR A 363 -17.41 16.12 -11.96
N PRO A 364 -18.03 15.57 -13.02
CA PRO A 364 -18.13 14.12 -13.22
C PRO A 364 -16.76 13.47 -13.40
N GLY A 365 -16.64 12.24 -12.92
CA GLY A 365 -15.43 11.41 -13.02
C GLY A 365 -14.59 11.42 -11.76
N TYR A 366 -13.36 11.93 -11.86
CA TYR A 366 -12.37 11.85 -10.79
C TYR A 366 -12.35 13.08 -9.90
N ASP A 367 -11.97 12.84 -8.65
CA ASP A 367 -11.77 13.89 -7.66
C ASP A 367 -10.43 14.61 -7.85
N TRP A 368 -10.19 15.68 -7.09
CA TRP A 368 -9.07 16.60 -7.25
C TRP A 368 -8.36 16.92 -5.93
N ILE A 369 -7.11 17.35 -6.05
CA ILE A 369 -6.36 17.96 -4.95
C ILE A 369 -7.13 19.17 -4.40
N LYS A 370 -7.52 19.12 -3.13
CA LYS A 370 -8.38 20.14 -2.51
C LYS A 370 -7.62 21.45 -2.27
N PRO A 371 -8.30 22.62 -2.27
CA PRO A 371 -7.69 23.90 -1.90
C PRO A 371 -6.95 23.85 -0.55
N GLU A 372 -7.45 23.09 0.42
CA GLU A 372 -6.82 22.86 1.72
C GLU A 372 -5.50 22.11 1.60
N GLN A 373 -5.39 21.14 0.68
CA GLN A 373 -4.15 20.45 0.38
C GLN A 373 -3.15 21.38 -0.34
N VAL A 374 -3.62 22.23 -1.25
CA VAL A 374 -2.78 23.25 -1.90
C VAL A 374 -2.22 24.22 -0.85
N LYS A 375 -3.06 24.68 0.08
CA LYS A 375 -2.63 25.53 1.19
C LYS A 375 -1.65 24.81 2.10
N TRP A 376 -1.92 23.56 2.48
CA TRP A 376 -1.01 22.77 3.29
C TRP A 376 0.35 22.61 2.61
N PHE A 377 0.38 22.32 1.31
CA PHE A 377 1.63 22.23 0.54
C PHE A 377 2.43 23.54 0.60
N GLN A 378 1.76 24.69 0.42
CA GLN A 378 2.42 26.00 0.51
C GLN A 378 2.97 26.25 1.91
N ASP A 379 2.17 26.00 2.95
CA ASP A 379 2.59 26.18 4.35
C ASP A 379 3.77 25.26 4.70
N GLU A 380 3.75 24.00 4.24
CA GLU A 380 4.83 23.03 4.42
C GLU A 380 6.09 23.43 3.64
N HIS A 381 5.94 23.89 2.40
CA HIS A 381 7.06 24.41 1.63
C HIS A 381 7.74 25.60 2.33
N GLU A 382 6.97 26.57 2.84
CA GLU A 382 7.51 27.68 3.63
C GLU A 382 8.19 27.21 4.91
N SER A 383 7.62 26.21 5.61
CA SER A 383 8.17 25.68 6.86
C SER A 383 9.56 25.03 6.67
N LEU A 384 9.80 24.44 5.49
CA LEU A 384 11.05 23.75 5.16
C LEU A 384 12.16 24.71 4.70
N LYS A 385 11.83 25.93 4.24
CA LYS A 385 12.82 26.91 3.71
C LYS A 385 14.01 27.21 4.62
N PRO A 386 13.85 27.42 5.94
CA PRO A 386 14.99 27.71 6.82
C PRO A 386 16.02 26.59 6.82
N LYS A 387 15.58 25.33 6.76
CA LYS A 387 16.46 24.16 6.72
C LYS A 387 17.07 23.97 5.33
N ILE A 388 16.29 24.19 4.27
CA ILE A 388 16.76 24.15 2.88
C ILE A 388 17.90 25.15 2.64
N LYS A 389 17.79 26.37 3.17
CA LYS A 389 18.83 27.41 3.05
C LYS A 389 20.18 27.04 3.65
N GLN A 390 20.25 26.02 4.51
CA GLN A 390 21.51 25.51 5.06
C GLN A 390 22.28 24.66 4.05
N TYR A 391 21.60 24.11 3.04
CA TYR A 391 22.25 23.38 1.96
C TYR A 391 22.96 24.35 1.03
N SER A 392 24.28 24.17 0.86
CA SER A 392 25.11 25.03 -0.01
C SER A 392 25.03 24.67 -1.49
N GLY A 393 24.44 23.51 -1.83
CA GLY A 393 24.22 23.09 -3.20
C GLY A 393 22.89 23.60 -3.74
N ILE A 394 22.54 23.13 -4.95
CA ILE A 394 21.26 23.44 -5.59
C ILE A 394 20.19 22.52 -5.01
N HIS A 395 19.22 23.08 -4.29
CA HIS A 395 18.09 22.31 -3.77
C HIS A 395 17.13 21.93 -4.90
N LEU A 396 16.74 20.66 -4.96
CA LEU A 396 15.81 20.13 -5.96
C LEU A 396 14.50 19.71 -5.32
N GLN A 397 13.41 19.76 -6.09
CA GLN A 397 12.09 19.44 -5.58
C GLN A 397 11.27 18.65 -6.61
N MET A 398 10.54 17.66 -6.13
CA MET A 398 9.62 16.83 -6.93
C MET A 398 8.30 16.62 -6.18
N ALA A 399 7.21 16.39 -6.90
CA ALA A 399 5.91 16.02 -6.36
C ALA A 399 5.38 14.71 -6.97
N PHE A 400 4.68 13.92 -6.17
CA PHE A 400 4.04 12.68 -6.55
C PHE A 400 2.55 12.75 -6.22
N ILE A 401 1.73 12.46 -7.22
CA ILE A 401 0.27 12.34 -7.16
C ILE A 401 -0.14 11.06 -7.91
N HIS A 402 -1.39 10.61 -7.80
CA HIS A 402 -1.87 9.48 -8.58
C HIS A 402 -2.65 9.94 -9.81
N ILE A 403 -3.77 10.64 -9.60
CA ILE A 403 -4.64 11.17 -10.65
C ILE A 403 -3.95 12.41 -11.27
N PRO A 404 -3.85 12.51 -12.60
CA PRO A 404 -3.16 13.63 -13.26
C PRO A 404 -3.85 14.97 -12.99
N LEU A 405 -3.09 16.05 -13.06
CA LEU A 405 -3.64 17.41 -13.00
C LEU A 405 -4.34 17.78 -14.32
N PRO A 406 -5.32 18.70 -14.33
CA PRO A 406 -5.99 19.14 -15.55
C PRO A 406 -5.04 19.59 -16.67
N GLU A 407 -3.90 20.16 -16.32
CA GLU A 407 -2.89 20.66 -17.27
C GLU A 407 -2.19 19.56 -18.06
N TYR A 408 -2.27 18.28 -17.65
CA TYR A 408 -1.80 17.16 -18.47
C TYR A 408 -2.53 17.09 -19.83
N THR A 409 -3.71 17.72 -19.94
CA THR A 409 -4.48 17.82 -21.18
C THR A 409 -3.94 18.86 -22.18
N HIS A 410 -2.92 19.65 -21.83
CA HIS A 410 -2.35 20.71 -22.66
C HIS A 410 -1.50 20.19 -23.83
N SER A 411 -2.10 19.40 -24.74
CA SER A 411 -1.45 18.67 -25.84
C SER A 411 -0.64 19.52 -26.84
N LYS A 412 -0.74 20.86 -26.78
CA LYS A 412 0.09 21.79 -27.56
C LYS A 412 1.44 22.06 -26.93
N ASN A 413 1.61 21.76 -25.64
CA ASN A 413 2.88 21.91 -24.95
C ASN A 413 3.85 20.80 -25.38
N PRO A 414 5.16 21.08 -25.42
CA PRO A 414 6.15 20.06 -25.75
C PRO A 414 6.09 18.89 -24.77
N PHE A 415 6.19 17.67 -25.30
CA PHE A 415 6.26 16.46 -24.48
C PHE A 415 7.24 15.45 -25.09
N VAL A 416 7.75 14.56 -24.25
CA VAL A 416 8.61 13.44 -24.64
C VAL A 416 8.01 12.15 -24.11
N GLY A 417 7.82 11.17 -24.99
CA GLY A 417 7.12 9.91 -24.73
C GLY A 417 5.89 9.76 -25.61
N GLN A 418 4.90 8.98 -25.18
CA GLN A 418 3.74 8.64 -26.00
C GLN A 418 2.44 8.98 -25.27
N TRP A 419 1.62 9.80 -25.93
CA TRP A 419 0.23 10.04 -25.56
C TRP A 419 -0.64 8.98 -26.26
N ARG A 420 -1.12 7.99 -25.50
CA ARG A 420 -1.79 6.80 -26.05
C ARG A 420 -3.28 6.75 -25.77
N GLU A 421 -3.72 7.43 -24.71
CA GLU A 421 -5.11 7.45 -24.30
C GLU A 421 -5.58 8.83 -23.86
N GLY A 422 -6.89 8.97 -23.64
CA GLY A 422 -7.45 10.21 -23.10
C GLY A 422 -6.93 10.47 -21.69
N VAL A 423 -6.55 11.71 -21.40
CA VAL A 423 -6.13 12.11 -20.05
C VAL A 423 -7.37 12.18 -19.15
N THR A 424 -7.40 11.38 -18.09
CA THR A 424 -8.54 11.29 -17.17
C THR A 424 -8.41 12.23 -15.96
N ALA A 425 -7.85 13.43 -16.18
CA ALA A 425 -7.75 14.45 -15.16
C ALA A 425 -9.13 14.95 -14.67
N PRO A 426 -9.23 15.43 -13.41
CA PRO A 426 -10.48 15.94 -12.88
C PRO A 426 -10.97 17.19 -13.64
N ARG A 427 -12.29 17.40 -13.63
CA ARG A 427 -12.90 18.59 -14.24
C ARG A 427 -12.64 19.87 -13.44
N TYR A 428 -12.48 19.75 -12.13
CA TYR A 428 -12.14 20.87 -11.28
C TYR A 428 -10.62 21.10 -11.28
N ASN A 429 -10.20 22.33 -11.58
CA ASN A 429 -8.80 22.72 -11.48
C ASN A 429 -8.54 23.51 -10.18
N SER A 430 -7.77 22.92 -9.27
CA SER A 430 -7.36 23.55 -8.01
C SER A 430 -6.17 24.52 -8.16
N ASN A 431 -5.64 24.68 -9.37
CA ASN A 431 -4.42 25.42 -9.69
C ASN A 431 -3.18 24.91 -8.95
N PHE A 432 -3.15 23.60 -8.66
CA PHE A 432 -2.02 23.00 -7.95
C PHE A 432 -0.73 23.02 -8.79
N SER A 433 -0.83 22.85 -10.10
CA SER A 433 0.27 23.02 -11.07
C SER A 433 1.00 24.37 -10.87
N LYS A 434 0.24 25.46 -10.76
CA LYS A 434 0.74 26.80 -10.52
C LYS A 434 1.39 26.92 -9.14
N ALA A 435 0.78 26.35 -8.09
CA ALA A 435 1.37 26.36 -6.75
C ALA A 435 2.73 25.66 -6.71
N LEU A 436 2.88 24.55 -7.44
CA LEU A 436 4.15 23.84 -7.60
C LEU A 436 5.19 24.71 -8.33
N MET A 437 4.82 25.37 -9.42
CA MET A 437 5.71 26.29 -10.15
C MET A 437 6.17 27.46 -9.28
N ASP A 438 5.25 28.09 -8.55
CA ASP A 438 5.54 29.22 -7.64
C ASP A 438 6.51 28.81 -6.52
N ALA A 439 6.42 27.56 -6.04
CA ALA A 439 7.33 26.98 -5.05
C ALA A 439 8.68 26.51 -5.65
N GLY A 440 8.86 26.61 -6.98
CA GLY A 440 10.06 26.14 -7.66
C GLY A 440 10.19 24.61 -7.69
N VAL A 441 9.07 23.88 -7.68
CA VAL A 441 9.06 22.44 -7.92
C VAL A 441 9.32 22.19 -9.41
N GLY A 442 10.32 21.37 -9.73
CA GLY A 442 10.73 21.15 -11.11
C GLY A 442 9.97 20.03 -11.82
N VAL A 443 9.44 19.08 -11.06
CA VAL A 443 8.80 17.87 -11.58
C VAL A 443 7.60 17.49 -10.72
N VAL A 444 6.47 17.18 -11.35
CA VAL A 444 5.37 16.42 -10.75
C VAL A 444 5.14 15.17 -11.58
N THR A 445 4.87 14.05 -10.94
CA THR A 445 4.63 12.79 -11.63
C THR A 445 3.37 12.08 -11.11
N CYS A 446 2.70 11.35 -12.00
CA CYS A 446 1.42 10.67 -11.75
C CYS A 446 1.38 9.24 -12.33
N GLY A 447 0.32 8.50 -12.00
CA GLY A 447 -0.01 7.18 -12.55
C GLY A 447 -1.33 7.25 -13.33
N HIS A 448 -2.29 6.37 -13.00
CA HIS A 448 -3.71 6.43 -13.33
C HIS A 448 -4.08 6.20 -14.81
N ASP A 449 -3.49 6.98 -15.73
CA ASP A 449 -3.61 6.74 -17.17
C ASP A 449 -2.51 5.76 -17.60
N HIS A 450 -2.83 4.46 -17.59
CA HIS A 450 -1.82 3.40 -17.67
C HIS A 450 -0.98 3.46 -18.95
N ALA A 451 -1.61 3.73 -20.09
CA ALA A 451 -0.95 3.72 -21.39
C ALA A 451 -0.24 5.05 -21.70
N ASN A 452 -0.59 6.14 -21.01
CA ASN A 452 0.16 7.39 -21.12
C ASN A 452 1.50 7.26 -20.39
N ASP A 453 2.58 7.69 -21.05
CA ASP A 453 3.93 7.56 -20.50
C ASP A 453 4.83 8.74 -20.87
N TYR A 454 4.23 9.86 -21.25
CA TYR A 454 4.94 11.06 -21.62
C TYR A 454 5.30 11.91 -20.38
N CYS A 455 6.32 12.75 -20.55
CA CYS A 455 6.52 13.94 -19.73
C CYS A 455 6.12 15.15 -20.57
N LEU A 456 5.24 16.01 -20.07
CA LEU A 456 4.77 17.24 -20.71
C LEU A 456 5.33 18.46 -19.97
N LEU A 457 5.86 19.41 -20.72
CA LEU A 457 6.46 20.62 -20.19
C LEU A 457 5.41 21.72 -20.05
N GLU A 458 4.89 21.90 -18.85
CA GLU A 458 3.90 22.93 -18.57
C GLU A 458 4.54 24.32 -18.52
N ARG A 459 3.83 25.28 -19.11
CA ARG A 459 4.25 26.67 -19.22
C ARG A 459 3.10 27.59 -18.86
N GLN A 460 3.34 28.43 -17.86
CA GLN A 460 2.46 29.52 -17.52
C GLN A 460 3.25 30.83 -17.51
N GLU A 461 2.73 31.85 -18.18
CA GLU A 461 3.40 33.16 -18.25
C GLU A 461 3.61 33.74 -16.85
N GLY A 462 4.84 34.21 -16.57
CA GLY A 462 5.21 34.74 -15.26
C GLY A 462 5.60 33.70 -14.21
N HIS A 463 5.56 32.40 -14.54
CA HIS A 463 5.90 31.31 -13.61
C HIS A 463 7.08 30.46 -14.12
N PRO A 464 7.85 29.82 -13.22
CA PRO A 464 8.77 28.77 -13.60
C PRO A 464 8.05 27.65 -14.37
N LYS A 465 8.78 26.95 -15.26
CA LYS A 465 8.24 25.77 -15.97
C LYS A 465 8.15 24.57 -15.02
N LEU A 466 7.30 23.60 -15.35
CA LEU A 466 7.13 22.35 -14.59
C LEU A 466 7.06 21.16 -15.55
N TRP A 467 7.85 20.12 -15.31
CA TRP A 467 7.65 18.84 -16.00
C TRP A 467 6.57 18.02 -15.31
N MET A 468 5.62 17.53 -16.09
CA MET A 468 4.48 16.72 -15.66
C MET A 468 4.58 15.34 -16.32
N CYS A 469 4.96 14.32 -15.55
CA CYS A 469 5.30 13.00 -16.09
C CYS A 469 4.28 11.92 -15.70
N TYR A 470 3.98 11.02 -16.63
CA TYR A 470 3.34 9.74 -16.30
C TYR A 470 4.38 8.68 -15.98
N GLY A 471 4.13 7.89 -14.93
CA GLY A 471 4.93 6.72 -14.56
C GLY A 471 4.83 5.58 -15.58
N GLY A 472 3.68 5.51 -16.27
CA GLY A 472 3.27 4.36 -17.07
C GLY A 472 2.73 3.24 -16.19
N GLY A 473 1.70 2.54 -16.67
CA GLY A 473 1.07 1.43 -15.97
C GLY A 473 1.96 0.19 -16.01
N ALA A 474 2.36 -0.26 -14.82
CA ALA A 474 3.24 -1.39 -14.60
C ALA A 474 2.48 -2.73 -14.60
N GLY A 475 1.30 -2.74 -14.00
CA GLY A 475 0.51 -3.93 -13.73
C GLY A 475 -0.08 -4.60 -14.96
N PHE A 476 0.02 -5.93 -15.01
CA PHE A 476 -0.80 -6.74 -15.90
C PHE A 476 -2.24 -6.94 -15.40
N GLY A 477 -2.54 -6.63 -14.13
CA GLY A 477 -3.92 -6.60 -13.62
C GLY A 477 -4.70 -5.37 -14.09
N GLY A 478 -4.00 -4.28 -14.38
CA GLY A 478 -4.55 -3.04 -14.92
C GLY A 478 -4.74 -3.09 -16.44
N TYR A 479 -5.62 -2.25 -16.99
CA TYR A 479 -5.83 -2.18 -18.43
C TYR A 479 -4.56 -1.74 -19.17
N GLY A 480 -4.46 -2.08 -20.46
CA GLY A 480 -3.30 -1.78 -21.31
C GLY A 480 -3.57 -1.84 -22.80
N GLY A 481 -4.84 -1.94 -23.22
CA GLY A 481 -5.27 -2.20 -24.60
C GLY A 481 -5.09 -1.05 -25.59
N TYR A 482 -3.96 -0.34 -25.54
CA TYR A 482 -3.70 0.87 -26.31
C TYR A 482 -2.46 0.73 -27.21
N ASN A 483 -2.69 0.43 -28.49
CA ASN A 483 -1.65 0.40 -29.53
C ASN A 483 -0.42 -0.44 -29.14
N ASN A 484 -0.66 -1.70 -28.73
CA ASN A 484 0.40 -2.64 -28.34
C ASN A 484 1.29 -2.09 -27.20
N TYR A 485 0.67 -1.53 -26.17
CA TYR A 485 1.38 -0.96 -25.02
C TYR A 485 2.10 -2.05 -24.23
N ILE A 486 3.43 -1.97 -24.19
CA ILE A 486 4.27 -2.81 -23.32
C ILE A 486 4.31 -2.18 -21.93
N ARG A 487 4.07 -2.96 -20.87
CA ARG A 487 4.17 -2.47 -19.48
C ARG A 487 5.52 -1.84 -19.21
N ARG A 488 5.55 -0.75 -18.44
CA ARG A 488 6.77 0.00 -18.19
C ARG A 488 6.74 0.66 -16.82
N ILE A 489 7.93 1.06 -16.39
CA ILE A 489 8.17 1.78 -15.14
C ILE A 489 9.10 2.95 -15.43
N ARG A 490 8.95 4.03 -14.66
CA ARG A 490 9.76 5.24 -14.81
C ARG A 490 10.86 5.31 -13.75
N MET A 491 12.01 5.81 -14.17
CA MET A 491 13.16 6.09 -13.32
C MET A 491 13.41 7.58 -13.25
N PHE A 492 13.96 8.04 -12.13
CA PHE A 492 14.56 9.35 -11.96
C PHE A 492 15.94 9.21 -11.35
N GLU A 493 16.94 9.88 -11.89
CA GLU A 493 18.26 10.03 -11.29
C GLU A 493 18.52 11.49 -10.99
N ILE A 494 18.72 11.77 -9.71
CA ILE A 494 19.13 13.08 -9.20
C ILE A 494 20.65 13.09 -9.14
N ASP A 495 21.27 14.10 -9.75
CA ASP A 495 22.68 14.43 -9.60
C ASP A 495 22.77 15.74 -8.82
N ALA A 496 23.05 15.62 -7.51
CA ALA A 496 23.03 16.75 -6.60
C ALA A 496 24.13 17.79 -6.87
N PRO A 497 25.37 17.42 -7.28
CA PRO A 497 26.40 18.39 -7.65
C PRO A 497 26.01 19.30 -8.82
N SER A 498 25.37 18.75 -9.85
CA SER A 498 24.94 19.52 -11.03
C SER A 498 23.55 20.14 -10.90
N GLY A 499 22.81 19.80 -9.84
CA GLY A 499 21.41 20.22 -9.68
C GLY A 499 20.55 19.67 -10.83
N ARG A 500 20.78 18.41 -11.21
CA ARG A 500 20.18 17.78 -12.38
C ARG A 500 19.22 16.66 -12.00
N ILE A 501 18.14 16.54 -12.75
CA ILE A 501 17.23 15.39 -12.72
C ILE A 501 17.13 14.82 -14.14
N THR A 502 17.45 13.54 -14.29
CA THR A 502 17.30 12.77 -15.53
C THR A 502 16.20 11.74 -15.34
N THR A 503 15.36 11.52 -16.34
CA THR A 503 14.33 10.47 -16.32
C THR A 503 14.39 9.60 -17.55
N TRP A 504 14.04 8.32 -17.41
CA TRP A 504 13.89 7.35 -18.49
C TRP A 504 12.86 6.30 -18.08
N LYS A 505 12.49 5.42 -19.01
CA LYS A 505 11.61 4.27 -18.74
C LYS A 505 12.31 2.95 -19.01
N ARG A 506 11.81 1.91 -18.37
CA ARG A 506 12.15 0.49 -18.61
C ARG A 506 10.87 -0.27 -18.93
N THR A 507 10.91 -1.20 -19.87
CA THR A 507 9.72 -1.94 -20.34
C THR A 507 9.84 -3.42 -20.01
N GLU A 508 8.72 -4.13 -19.84
CA GLU A 508 8.72 -5.55 -19.46
C GLU A 508 9.36 -6.46 -20.52
N ALA A 509 9.00 -6.29 -21.80
CA ALA A 509 9.41 -7.20 -22.88
C ALA A 509 10.59 -6.73 -23.74
N GLU A 510 11.02 -5.47 -23.66
CA GLU A 510 12.08 -4.94 -24.53
C GLU A 510 13.28 -4.45 -23.71
N ASP A 511 14.38 -5.19 -23.74
CA ASP A 511 15.66 -4.69 -23.23
C ASP A 511 16.36 -3.78 -24.25
N LYS A 512 15.71 -2.66 -24.57
CA LYS A 512 16.26 -1.61 -25.46
C LYS A 512 17.12 -0.60 -24.70
N GLY A 513 17.54 -0.89 -23.48
CA GLY A 513 18.17 0.10 -22.64
C GLY A 513 17.18 1.15 -22.13
N ARG A 514 17.62 2.40 -22.00
CA ARG A 514 16.83 3.49 -21.39
C ARG A 514 15.92 4.09 -22.44
N LEU A 515 14.60 3.95 -22.28
CA LEU A 515 13.61 4.51 -23.21
C LEU A 515 13.32 5.97 -22.86
N ASP A 516 13.30 6.85 -23.88
CA ASP A 516 12.98 8.28 -23.77
C ASP A 516 13.78 9.01 -22.68
N GLU A 517 15.07 8.68 -22.56
CA GLU A 517 15.98 9.30 -21.60
C GLU A 517 16.12 10.80 -21.89
N GLN A 518 15.88 11.63 -20.87
CA GLN A 518 15.91 13.08 -21.00
C GLN A 518 16.32 13.76 -19.69
N ILE A 519 16.98 14.91 -19.80
CA ILE A 519 17.30 15.79 -18.67
C ILE A 519 16.13 16.77 -18.50
N ILE A 520 15.40 16.65 -17.39
CA ILE A 520 14.21 17.48 -17.11
C ILE A 520 14.52 18.70 -16.23
N VAL A 521 15.57 18.61 -15.42
CA VAL A 521 16.10 19.72 -14.63
C VAL A 521 17.61 19.73 -14.78
N ASP A 522 18.22 20.90 -14.97
CA ASP A 522 19.67 21.08 -14.99
C ASP A 522 20.04 22.42 -14.33
N SER A 523 21.10 22.44 -13.53
CA SER A 523 21.48 23.62 -12.73
C SER A 523 20.31 24.19 -11.91
N GLY A 524 19.42 23.32 -11.42
CA GLY A 524 18.24 23.69 -10.62
C GLY A 524 17.11 24.36 -11.40
N LYS A 525 17.18 24.36 -12.73
CA LYS A 525 16.16 24.96 -13.60
C LYS A 525 15.58 23.90 -14.53
N VAL A 526 14.26 23.96 -14.71
CA VAL A 526 13.56 23.12 -15.68
C VAL A 526 14.05 23.46 -17.09
N GLN A 527 14.54 22.44 -17.79
CA GLN A 527 15.04 22.56 -19.17
C GLN A 527 13.96 22.11 -20.16
N GLU A 528 14.00 22.68 -21.36
CA GLU A 528 13.30 22.12 -22.51
C GLU A 528 14.24 21.12 -23.17
N SER A 529 13.79 19.86 -23.24
CA SER A 529 14.57 18.71 -23.69
C SER A 529 14.84 18.72 -25.19
#